data_AF-A0A1L9VYQ8-F1
#
_entry.id   AF-A0A1L9VYQ8-F1
#
_cell.length_a   1.000
_cell.length_b   1.000
_cell.length_c   1.000
_cell.angle_alpha   90.00
_cell.angle_beta   90.00
_cell.angle_gamma   90.00
#
_symmetry.space_group_name_H-M   'P 1'
#
loop_
_entity.id
_entity.type
_entity.pdbx_description
1 polymer ?
#
loop_
_entity_poly.entity_id
_entity_poly.type
_entity_poly.pdbx_seq_one_letter_code
_entity_poly.pdbx_strand_id
1 'polypeptide(L)'
;MALTLSGLWGHLSFQDTAYGALLTFLIYYLGHAVYALYIHPLSRYPGPKLVAVSLIPQIAYEIRGQQHSWVKALHDKYGEVVRISPNALIYRAPQPWKDIYGHKKGGQKTERIPQYPSFLPVLKPLSTPLIPRRLIERRDAVFYQAVERASRHLQRQMERPDFTSYILQHKDGELAISRGELDANAGTFVLAGSETTAAMLSGTTYYLLRHPAVYR
;
A
#
# COMPACT_ATOMS: atom_id res chain seq x y z
N MET A 1 -46.87 2.32 -38.38
CA MET A 1 -46.56 1.14 -37.57
C MET A 1 -45.64 1.59 -36.44
N ALA A 2 -46.21 2.15 -35.37
CA ALA A 2 -45.43 2.71 -34.25
C ALA A 2 -45.28 1.62 -33.18
N LEU A 3 -44.07 1.07 -33.06
CA LEU A 3 -43.71 0.20 -31.94
C LEU A 3 -43.71 1.05 -30.68
N THR A 4 -44.80 1.00 -29.92
CA THR A 4 -44.92 1.70 -28.64
C THR A 4 -44.02 1.01 -27.62
N LEU A 5 -43.05 1.75 -27.08
CA LEU A 5 -42.11 1.29 -26.03
C LEU A 5 -42.82 0.72 -24.79
N SER A 6 -44.12 1.01 -24.60
CA SER A 6 -44.93 0.50 -23.49
C SER A 6 -45.20 -1.01 -23.53
N GLY A 7 -45.18 -1.66 -24.70
CA GLY A 7 -45.41 -3.11 -24.82
C GLY A 7 -44.23 -3.98 -24.36
N LEU A 8 -43.01 -3.41 -24.32
CA LEU A 8 -41.78 -4.13 -23.98
C LEU A 8 -41.62 -4.34 -22.46
N TRP A 9 -42.20 -3.48 -21.63
CA TRP A 9 -42.05 -3.54 -20.17
C TRP A 9 -43.15 -4.34 -19.48
N GLY A 10 -44.26 -4.65 -20.18
CA GLY A 10 -45.41 -5.37 -19.60
C GLY A 10 -45.19 -6.88 -19.39
N HIS A 11 -44.13 -7.45 -19.97
CA HIS A 11 -43.84 -8.89 -19.92
C HIS A 11 -42.60 -9.25 -19.09
N LEU A 12 -41.84 -8.27 -18.58
CA LEU A 12 -40.67 -8.58 -17.75
C LEU A 12 -41.12 -8.84 -16.32
N SER A 13 -41.05 -10.12 -15.92
CA SER A 13 -41.19 -10.51 -14.53
C SER A 13 -40.02 -9.95 -13.71
N PHE A 14 -40.23 -9.75 -12.40
CA PHE A 14 -39.15 -9.44 -11.46
C PHE A 14 -38.00 -10.47 -11.52
N GLN A 15 -38.32 -11.71 -11.90
CA GLN A 15 -37.33 -12.76 -12.09
C GLN A 15 -36.46 -12.51 -13.33
N ASP A 16 -37.03 -12.04 -14.43
CA ASP A 16 -36.30 -11.77 -15.68
C ASP A 16 -35.32 -10.61 -15.52
N THR A 17 -35.72 -9.58 -14.77
CA THR A 17 -34.82 -8.47 -14.44
C THR A 17 -33.69 -8.90 -13.51
N ALA A 18 -33.97 -9.79 -12.55
CA ALA A 18 -32.94 -10.36 -11.67
C ALA A 18 -31.94 -11.24 -12.45
N TYR A 19 -32.41 -12.09 -13.37
CA TYR A 19 -31.54 -12.90 -14.23
C TYR A 19 -30.73 -12.04 -15.19
N GLY A 20 -31.33 -11.00 -15.78
CA GLY A 20 -30.63 -10.04 -16.63
C GLY A 20 -29.53 -9.28 -15.89
N ALA A 21 -29.78 -8.87 -14.64
CA ALA A 21 -28.79 -8.23 -13.78
C ALA A 21 -27.64 -9.19 -13.43
N LEU A 22 -27.95 -10.45 -13.07
CA LEU A 22 -26.95 -11.47 -12.77
C LEU A 22 -26.09 -11.80 -14.00
N LEU A 23 -26.71 -11.96 -15.17
CA LEU A 23 -26.01 -12.21 -16.42
C LEU A 23 -25.08 -11.04 -16.78
N THR A 24 -25.57 -9.81 -16.69
CA THR A 24 -24.77 -8.60 -16.96
C THR A 24 -23.60 -8.51 -15.99
N PHE A 25 -23.83 -8.78 -14.70
CA PHE A 25 -22.79 -8.85 -13.69
C PHE A 25 -21.73 -9.92 -14.06
N LEU A 26 -22.16 -11.13 -14.41
CA LEU A 26 -21.25 -12.21 -14.79
C LEU A 26 -20.42 -11.86 -16.03
N ILE A 27 -21.04 -11.31 -17.07
CA ILE A 27 -20.36 -10.84 -18.28
C ILE A 27 -19.35 -9.74 -17.95
N TYR A 28 -19.73 -8.78 -17.11
CA TYR A 28 -18.85 -7.71 -16.68
C TYR A 28 -17.61 -8.25 -15.96
N TYR A 29 -17.77 -9.17 -14.99
CA TYR A 29 -16.64 -9.76 -14.26
C TYR A 29 -15.77 -10.65 -15.15
N LEU A 30 -16.37 -11.41 -16.08
CA LEU A 30 -15.64 -12.21 -17.05
C LEU A 30 -14.82 -11.31 -17.98
N GLY A 31 -15.43 -10.26 -18.54
CA GLY A 31 -14.75 -9.28 -19.39
C GLY A 31 -13.62 -8.56 -18.65
N HIS A 32 -13.86 -8.18 -17.39
CA HIS A 32 -12.84 -7.59 -16.53
C HIS A 32 -11.66 -8.55 -16.28
N ALA A 33 -11.92 -9.83 -16.02
CA ALA A 33 -10.87 -10.82 -15.81
C ALA A 33 -10.03 -11.03 -17.09
N VAL A 34 -10.67 -11.10 -18.26
CA VAL A 34 -9.98 -11.19 -19.56
C VAL A 34 -9.11 -9.95 -19.79
N TYR A 35 -9.66 -8.76 -19.56
CA TYR A 35 -8.91 -7.52 -19.66
C TYR A 35 -7.70 -7.51 -18.71
N ALA A 36 -7.90 -7.85 -17.44
CA ALA A 36 -6.86 -7.85 -16.41
C ALA A 36 -5.70 -8.84 -16.69
N LEU A 37 -6.01 -9.96 -17.34
CA LEU A 37 -5.05 -11.02 -17.64
C LEU A 37 -4.29 -10.82 -18.95
N TYR A 38 -4.91 -10.24 -19.97
CA TYR A 38 -4.31 -10.17 -21.31
C TYR A 38 -4.04 -8.74 -21.79
N ILE A 39 -5.00 -7.83 -21.60
CA ILE A 39 -4.97 -6.49 -22.22
C ILE A 39 -4.29 -5.47 -21.29
N HIS A 40 -4.41 -5.66 -19.98
CA HIS A 40 -3.89 -4.74 -18.97
C HIS A 40 -2.38 -4.49 -19.16
N PRO A 41 -1.86 -3.25 -19.06
CA PRO A 41 -0.44 -2.97 -19.26
C PRO A 41 0.48 -3.80 -18.35
N LEU A 42 0.02 -4.16 -17.14
CA LEU A 42 0.75 -5.02 -16.21
C LEU A 42 0.60 -6.53 -16.47
N SER A 43 -0.13 -6.96 -17.51
CA SER A 43 -0.24 -8.38 -17.90
C SER A 43 1.08 -8.97 -18.39
N ARG A 44 1.99 -8.10 -18.86
CA ARG A 44 3.33 -8.47 -19.35
C ARG A 44 4.23 -9.01 -18.24
N TYR A 45 3.93 -8.70 -16.99
CA TYR A 45 4.73 -9.12 -15.85
C TYR A 45 4.23 -10.45 -15.29
N PRO A 46 5.15 -11.37 -14.90
CA PRO A 46 4.76 -12.68 -14.41
C PRO A 46 4.13 -12.58 -13.02
N GLY A 47 3.17 -13.45 -12.75
CA GLY A 47 2.53 -13.55 -11.44
C GLY A 47 1.33 -14.51 -11.41
N PRO A 48 0.76 -14.76 -10.21
CA PRO A 48 -0.45 -15.57 -10.08
C PRO A 48 -1.65 -14.91 -10.78
N LYS A 49 -2.43 -15.69 -11.54
CA LYS A 49 -3.61 -15.17 -12.27
C LYS A 49 -4.67 -14.55 -11.35
N LEU A 50 -4.87 -15.12 -10.15
CA LEU A 50 -5.82 -14.58 -9.16
C LEU A 50 -5.47 -13.16 -8.71
N VAL A 51 -4.17 -12.87 -8.64
CA VAL A 51 -3.63 -11.58 -8.23
C VAL A 51 -3.76 -10.53 -9.33
N ALA A 52 -3.74 -10.95 -10.60
CA ALA A 52 -4.00 -10.06 -11.72
C ALA A 52 -5.44 -9.53 -11.70
N VAL A 53 -6.39 -10.35 -11.25
CA VAL A 53 -7.83 -10.04 -11.26
C VAL A 53 -8.32 -9.46 -9.92
N SER A 54 -7.73 -9.88 -8.78
CA SER A 54 -8.25 -9.54 -7.45
C SER A 54 -7.15 -9.33 -6.40
N LEU A 55 -7.44 -8.50 -5.41
CA LEU A 55 -6.58 -8.28 -4.23
C LEU A 55 -6.75 -9.36 -3.14
N ILE A 56 -7.74 -10.24 -3.29
CA ILE A 56 -8.15 -11.21 -2.27
C ILE A 56 -6.98 -12.10 -1.80
N PRO A 57 -6.13 -12.65 -2.69
CA PRO A 57 -4.99 -13.45 -2.25
C PRO A 57 -4.03 -12.64 -1.37
N GLN A 58 -3.74 -11.40 -1.75
CA GLN A 58 -2.85 -10.53 -1.00
C GLN A 58 -3.40 -10.26 0.40
N ILE A 59 -4.67 -9.85 0.52
CA ILE A 59 -5.32 -9.62 1.81
C ILE A 59 -5.31 -10.88 2.68
N ALA A 60 -5.55 -12.05 2.09
CA ALA A 60 -5.55 -13.30 2.84
C ALA A 60 -4.17 -13.62 3.44
N TYR A 61 -3.07 -13.39 2.71
CA TYR A 61 -1.71 -13.57 3.24
C TYR A 61 -1.29 -12.48 4.22
N GLU A 62 -1.78 -11.26 4.05
CA GLU A 62 -1.60 -10.14 5.00
C GLU A 62 -2.28 -10.45 6.35
N ILE A 63 -3.55 -10.88 6.32
CA ILE A 63 -4.30 -11.26 7.53
C ILE A 63 -3.64 -12.44 8.27
N ARG A 64 -3.03 -13.37 7.52
CA ARG A 64 -2.28 -14.49 8.12
C ARG A 64 -0.89 -14.10 8.63
N GLY A 65 -0.42 -12.88 8.37
CA GLY A 65 0.94 -12.45 8.70
C GLY A 65 2.03 -13.15 7.90
N GLN A 66 1.71 -13.77 6.76
CA GLN A 66 2.64 -14.57 5.94
C GLN A 66 3.01 -13.86 4.63
N GLN A 67 2.83 -12.54 4.57
CA GLN A 67 3.10 -11.76 3.37
C GLN A 67 4.57 -11.88 2.92
N HIS A 68 5.52 -11.81 3.86
CA HIS A 68 6.95 -11.87 3.54
C HIS A 68 7.36 -13.21 2.90
N SER A 69 6.84 -14.34 3.42
CA SER A 69 7.17 -15.67 2.93
C SER A 69 6.49 -15.96 1.60
N TRP A 70 5.25 -15.49 1.43
CA TRP A 70 4.53 -15.57 0.18
C TRP A 70 5.21 -14.77 -0.94
N VAL A 71 5.58 -13.51 -0.69
CA VAL A 71 6.29 -12.67 -1.65
C VAL A 71 7.65 -13.29 -2.02
N LYS A 72 8.39 -13.82 -1.04
CA LYS A 72 9.63 -14.55 -1.31
C LYS A 72 9.39 -15.75 -2.24
N ALA A 73 8.41 -16.60 -1.93
CA ALA A 73 8.09 -17.77 -2.74
C ALA A 73 7.67 -17.39 -4.18
N LEU A 74 7.00 -16.26 -4.34
CA LEU A 74 6.66 -15.74 -5.67
C LEU A 74 7.90 -15.28 -6.44
N HIS A 75 8.82 -14.54 -5.82
CA HIS A 75 10.08 -14.17 -6.45
C HIS A 75 10.93 -15.38 -6.80
N ASP A 76 10.97 -16.40 -5.95
CA ASP A 76 11.69 -17.64 -6.21
C ASP A 76 11.09 -18.40 -7.41
N LYS A 77 9.79 -18.22 -7.69
CA LYS A 77 9.07 -18.88 -8.81
C LYS A 77 9.06 -18.08 -10.12
N TYR A 78 8.85 -16.77 -10.04
CA TYR A 78 8.59 -15.91 -11.19
C TYR A 78 9.75 -14.97 -11.54
N GLY A 79 10.76 -14.85 -10.66
CA GLY A 79 11.98 -14.08 -10.91
C GLY A 79 12.01 -12.72 -10.21
N GLU A 80 12.75 -11.78 -10.80
CA GLU A 80 13.06 -10.50 -10.14
C GLU A 80 11.88 -9.53 -10.04
N VAL A 81 10.90 -9.63 -10.94
CA VAL A 81 9.73 -8.75 -10.96
C VAL A 81 8.47 -9.59 -10.95
N VAL A 82 7.60 -9.35 -9.98
CA VAL A 82 6.37 -10.13 -9.82
C VAL A 82 5.18 -9.22 -9.57
N ARG A 83 4.07 -9.54 -10.23
CA ARG A 83 2.77 -8.91 -9.96
C ARG A 83 2.16 -9.43 -8.66
N ILE A 84 1.92 -8.52 -7.70
CA ILE A 84 1.35 -8.82 -6.37
C ILE A 84 -0.08 -8.31 -6.18
N SER A 85 -0.53 -7.43 -7.07
CA SER A 85 -1.88 -6.83 -7.05
C SER A 85 -2.32 -6.51 -8.48
N PRO A 86 -3.62 -6.27 -8.76
CA PRO A 86 -4.05 -5.84 -10.08
C PRO A 86 -3.27 -4.62 -10.59
N ASN A 87 -2.89 -3.71 -9.69
CA ASN A 87 -2.20 -2.45 -10.01
C ASN A 87 -0.82 -2.32 -9.34
N ALA A 88 -0.20 -3.40 -8.85
CA ALA A 88 1.10 -3.31 -8.17
C ALA A 88 2.06 -4.46 -8.50
N LEU A 89 3.34 -4.09 -8.58
CA LEU A 89 4.47 -4.98 -8.80
C LEU A 89 5.43 -4.90 -7.61
N ILE A 90 6.10 -6.00 -7.31
CA ILE A 90 7.23 -6.04 -6.37
C ILE A 90 8.49 -6.38 -7.16
N TYR A 91 9.57 -5.69 -6.82
CA TYR A 91 10.87 -5.82 -7.46
C TYR A 91 11.91 -6.36 -6.47
N ARG A 92 12.76 -7.26 -6.96
CA ARG A 92 13.99 -7.74 -6.30
C ARG A 92 15.27 -7.24 -7.01
N ALA A 93 15.11 -6.62 -8.18
CA ALA A 93 16.21 -6.09 -8.98
C ALA A 93 16.80 -4.79 -8.38
N PRO A 94 18.09 -4.48 -8.64
CA PRO A 94 18.72 -3.25 -8.15
C PRO A 94 18.32 -2.00 -8.96
N GLN A 95 17.91 -2.15 -10.23
CA GLN A 95 17.62 -1.03 -11.12
C GLN A 95 16.43 -0.15 -10.65
N PRO A 96 15.27 -0.71 -10.24
CA PRO A 96 14.14 0.07 -9.75
C PRO A 96 14.46 0.96 -8.54
N TRP A 97 15.47 0.62 -7.74
CA TRP A 97 15.91 1.47 -6.63
C TRP A 97 16.34 2.86 -7.14
N LYS A 98 17.15 2.90 -8.20
CA LYS A 98 17.59 4.15 -8.82
C LYS A 98 16.45 4.88 -9.52
N ASP A 99 15.53 4.14 -10.13
CA ASP A 99 14.43 4.76 -10.87
C ASP A 99 13.36 5.35 -9.91
N ILE A 100 13.15 4.73 -8.75
CA ILE A 100 12.17 5.17 -7.72
C ILE A 100 12.78 6.22 -6.78
N TYR A 101 13.99 5.97 -6.26
CA TYR A 101 14.62 6.77 -5.22
C TYR A 101 15.82 7.59 -5.70
N GLY A 102 16.28 7.42 -6.95
CA GLY A 102 17.40 8.19 -7.48
C GLY A 102 17.08 9.66 -7.66
N HIS A 103 18.14 10.47 -7.80
CA HIS A 103 18.01 11.91 -8.00
C HIS A 103 17.24 12.21 -9.29
N LYS A 104 16.09 12.88 -9.15
CA LYS A 104 15.33 13.39 -10.28
C LYS A 104 16.09 14.54 -10.94
N LYS A 105 16.07 14.60 -12.28
CA LYS A 105 16.55 15.77 -13.02
C LYS A 105 15.55 16.92 -12.81
N GLY A 106 16.07 18.15 -12.68
CA GLY A 106 15.27 19.36 -12.40
C GLY A 106 14.06 19.50 -13.32
N GLY A 107 12.92 19.91 -12.75
CA GLY A 107 11.63 20.03 -13.44
C GLY A 107 10.71 18.79 -13.43
N GLN A 108 11.15 17.63 -12.91
CA GLN A 108 10.23 16.50 -12.69
C GLN A 108 9.37 16.74 -11.46
N LYS A 109 8.06 16.94 -11.66
CA LYS A 109 7.10 17.04 -10.55
C LYS A 109 7.19 15.78 -9.68
N THR A 110 7.29 15.97 -8.37
CA THR A 110 7.01 14.90 -7.42
C THR A 110 5.54 14.57 -7.55
N GLU A 111 5.22 13.53 -8.31
CA GLU A 111 3.94 12.85 -8.14
C GLU A 111 3.87 12.44 -6.67
N ARG A 112 3.03 13.12 -5.90
CA ARG A 112 2.64 12.66 -4.57
C ARG A 112 2.23 11.21 -4.77
N ILE A 113 2.94 10.30 -4.12
CA ILE A 113 2.47 8.91 -3.99
C ILE A 113 1.03 9.08 -3.51
N PRO A 114 0.01 8.71 -4.31
CA PRO A 114 -1.36 8.80 -3.85
C PRO A 114 -1.37 8.03 -2.54
N GLN A 115 -1.67 8.71 -1.43
CA GLN A 115 -1.84 8.03 -0.14
C GLN A 115 -2.73 6.85 -0.45
N TYR A 116 -2.18 5.64 -0.26
CA TYR A 116 -2.76 4.38 -0.74
C TYR A 116 -4.27 4.51 -0.67
N PRO A 117 -5.00 4.62 -1.80
CA PRO A 117 -6.44 4.73 -1.72
C PRO A 117 -6.85 3.51 -0.94
N SER A 118 -7.36 3.73 0.27
CA SER A 118 -7.79 2.68 1.20
C SER A 118 -8.48 1.65 0.33
N PHE A 119 -7.93 0.44 0.30
CA PHE A 119 -8.05 -0.57 -0.77
C PHE A 119 -9.51 -0.95 -1.12
N LEU A 120 -10.47 -0.39 -0.39
CA LEU A 120 -11.91 -0.49 -0.59
C LEU A 120 -12.56 0.88 -0.26
N PRO A 121 -12.48 1.91 -1.13
CA PRO A 121 -13.12 3.22 -0.86
C PRO A 121 -14.64 3.08 -0.68
N VAL A 122 -15.24 2.09 -1.36
CA VAL A 122 -16.65 1.70 -1.23
C VAL A 122 -16.97 1.09 0.13
N LEU A 123 -16.03 0.41 0.79
CA LEU A 123 -16.23 -0.19 2.13
C LEU A 123 -15.81 0.74 3.27
N LYS A 124 -15.22 1.90 2.98
CA LYS A 124 -14.84 2.89 4.00
C LYS A 124 -15.98 3.22 4.98
N PRO A 125 -17.22 3.56 4.56
CA PRO A 125 -18.32 3.82 5.49
C PRO A 125 -18.81 2.58 6.25
N LEU A 126 -18.57 1.37 5.71
CA LEU A 126 -18.95 0.10 6.34
C LEU A 126 -17.88 -0.40 7.34
N SER A 127 -16.61 -0.06 7.10
CA SER A 127 -15.45 -0.47 7.93
C SER A 127 -15.20 0.42 9.14
N THR A 128 -15.55 1.71 9.08
CA THR A 128 -15.37 2.66 10.18
C THR A 128 -16.10 2.27 11.48
N PRO A 129 -17.32 1.71 11.46
CA PRO A 129 -17.95 1.23 12.70
C PRO A 129 -17.37 -0.10 13.22
N LEU A 130 -16.68 -0.89 12.37
CA LEU A 130 -16.10 -2.18 12.75
C LEU A 130 -14.74 -2.01 13.48
N ILE A 131 -14.05 -0.90 13.24
CA ILE A 131 -12.78 -0.58 13.90
C ILE A 131 -13.08 0.05 15.28
N PRO A 132 -12.67 -0.58 16.40
CA PRO A 132 -12.84 0.00 17.72
C PRO A 132 -12.20 1.39 17.83
N ARG A 133 -12.92 2.37 18.41
CA ARG A 133 -12.42 3.75 18.60
C ARG A 133 -11.03 3.81 19.24
N ARG A 134 -10.74 2.92 20.18
CA ARG A 134 -9.44 2.79 20.86
C ARG A 134 -8.27 2.55 19.90
N LEU A 135 -8.47 1.84 18.79
CA LEU A 135 -7.42 1.61 17.79
C LEU A 135 -7.14 2.87 16.97
N ILE A 136 -8.18 3.62 16.63
CA ILE A 136 -8.06 4.91 15.94
C ILE A 136 -7.32 5.90 16.85
N GLU A 137 -7.73 6.01 18.11
CA GLU A 137 -7.08 6.85 19.11
C GLU A 137 -5.60 6.48 19.32
N ARG A 138 -5.27 5.17 19.39
CA ARG A 138 -3.88 4.71 19.50
C ARG A 138 -3.06 5.06 18.26
N ARG A 139 -3.60 4.84 17.06
CA ARG A 139 -2.93 5.19 15.80
C ARG A 139 -2.64 6.69 15.76
N ASP A 140 -3.62 7.51 16.09
CA ASP A 140 -3.49 8.96 16.08
C ASP A 140 -2.47 9.41 17.15
N ALA A 141 -2.51 8.83 18.35
CA ALA A 141 -1.53 9.10 19.40
C ALA A 141 -0.09 8.80 18.99
N VAL A 142 0.15 7.67 18.30
CA VAL A 142 1.49 7.32 17.78
C VAL A 142 1.98 8.37 16.78
N PHE A 143 1.10 8.80 15.87
CA PHE A 143 1.42 9.85 14.90
C PHE A 143 1.75 11.18 15.57
N TYR A 144 0.90 11.64 16.51
CA TYR A 144 1.14 12.89 17.23
C TYR A 144 2.43 12.86 18.06
N GLN A 145 2.72 11.75 18.73
CA GLN A 145 3.99 11.57 19.47
C GLN A 145 5.20 11.64 18.55
N ALA A 146 5.10 11.10 17.33
CA ALA A 146 6.17 11.14 16.36
C ALA A 146 6.42 12.57 15.83
N VAL A 147 5.37 13.30 15.48
CA VAL A 147 5.45 14.72 15.07
C VAL A 147 6.01 15.60 16.18
N GLU A 148 5.59 15.37 17.42
CA GLU A 148 6.06 16.12 18.57
C GLU A 148 7.56 15.87 18.84
N ARG A 149 8.02 14.61 18.74
CA ARG A 149 9.46 14.29 18.81
C ARG A 149 10.26 14.99 17.71
N ALA A 150 9.75 14.99 16.48
CA ALA A 150 10.38 15.68 15.36
C ALA A 150 10.44 17.20 15.57
N SER A 151 9.34 17.79 16.03
CA SER A 151 9.26 19.23 16.32
C SER A 151 10.22 19.64 17.43
N ARG A 152 10.30 18.86 18.52
CA ARG A 152 11.28 19.08 19.60
C ARG A 152 12.72 18.97 19.10
N HIS A 153 12.99 18.02 18.20
CA HIS A 153 14.31 17.84 17.60
C HIS A 153 14.72 19.08 16.79
N LEU A 154 13.81 19.64 15.99
CA LEU A 154 14.06 20.84 15.18
C LEU A 154 14.22 22.13 16.00
N GLN A 155 13.66 22.18 17.21
CA GLN A 155 13.80 23.32 18.13
C GLN A 155 15.10 23.27 18.93
N ARG A 156 15.72 22.09 19.06
CA ARG A 156 17.02 21.96 19.74
C ARG A 156 18.13 22.41 18.79
N GLN A 157 18.92 23.39 19.23
CA GLN A 157 20.21 23.65 18.59
C GLN A 157 21.13 22.47 18.89
N MET A 158 21.44 21.67 17.87
CA MET A 158 22.40 20.59 18.02
C MET A 158 23.81 21.11 17.83
N GLU A 159 24.72 20.68 18.70
CA GLU A 159 26.16 20.95 18.60
C GLU A 159 26.78 20.31 17.35
N ARG A 160 26.16 19.22 16.85
CA ARG A 160 26.57 18.52 15.63
C ARG A 160 25.45 18.59 14.57
N PRO A 161 25.73 19.02 13.34
CA PRO A 161 24.74 19.01 12.26
C PRO A 161 24.37 17.58 11.86
N ASP A 162 23.09 17.36 11.60
CA ASP A 162 22.51 16.09 11.13
C ASP A 162 21.83 16.24 9.76
N PHE A 163 21.24 15.16 9.23
CA PHE A 163 20.56 15.19 7.93
C PHE A 163 19.41 16.23 7.88
N THR A 164 18.70 16.46 8.99
CA THR A 164 17.61 17.45 9.04
C THR A 164 18.15 18.87 8.88
N SER A 165 19.34 19.12 9.44
CA SER A 165 20.05 20.39 9.32
C SER A 165 20.36 20.71 7.86
N TYR A 166 20.79 19.72 7.07
CA TYR A 166 21.06 19.88 5.63
C TYR A 166 19.79 20.06 4.78
N ILE A 167 18.67 19.43 5.18
CA ILE A 167 17.37 19.65 4.55
C ILE A 167 16.89 21.09 4.78
N LEU A 168 17.01 21.58 6.01
CA LEU A 168 16.58 22.94 6.39
C LEU A 168 17.45 24.06 5.79
N GLN A 169 18.63 23.76 5.27
CA GLN A 169 19.47 24.72 4.55
C GLN A 169 18.88 25.10 3.19
N HIS A 170 18.09 24.22 2.57
CA HIS A 170 17.45 24.44 1.28
C HIS A 170 16.02 24.93 1.48
N LYS A 171 15.86 26.19 1.92
CA LYS A 171 14.54 26.80 2.19
C LYS A 171 13.84 27.30 0.92
N ASP A 172 14.61 27.60 -0.11
CA ASP A 172 14.14 28.19 -1.36
C ASP A 172 14.56 27.31 -2.56
N GLY A 173 13.70 27.20 -3.58
CA GLY A 173 13.96 26.44 -4.81
C GLY A 173 13.20 25.12 -4.92
N GLU A 174 13.47 24.35 -5.99
CA GLU A 174 12.74 23.10 -6.30
C GLU A 174 12.91 21.99 -5.24
N LEU A 175 13.94 22.09 -4.38
CA LEU A 175 14.27 21.12 -3.33
C LEU A 175 13.76 21.54 -1.94
N ALA A 176 13.05 22.67 -1.84
CA ALA A 176 12.52 23.16 -0.58
C ALA A 176 11.41 22.25 -0.04
N ILE A 177 11.59 21.75 1.19
CA ILE A 177 10.60 20.91 1.87
C ILE A 177 9.78 21.77 2.82
N SER A 178 8.45 21.73 2.68
CA SER A 178 7.55 22.47 3.58
C SER A 178 7.55 21.88 4.99
N ARG A 179 7.22 22.70 6.01
CA ARG A 179 7.17 22.22 7.40
C ARG A 179 6.20 21.04 7.59
N GLY A 180 5.04 21.09 6.94
CA GLY A 180 4.06 20.01 6.99
C GLY A 180 4.53 18.71 6.34
N GLU A 181 5.32 18.79 5.25
CA GLU A 181 5.92 17.61 4.62
C GLU A 181 7.05 17.03 5.47
N LEU A 182 7.84 17.89 6.11
CA LEU A 182 8.89 17.49 7.03
C LEU A 182 8.31 16.73 8.23
N ASP A 183 7.24 17.25 8.85
CA ASP A 183 6.57 16.63 9.99
C ASP A 183 5.95 15.27 9.60
N ALA A 184 5.33 15.16 8.42
CA ALA A 184 4.77 13.91 7.91
C ALA A 184 5.84 12.82 7.65
N ASN A 185 6.96 13.23 7.06
CA ASN A 185 8.10 12.33 6.82
C ASN A 185 8.75 11.90 8.13
N ALA A 186 8.91 12.82 9.08
CA ALA A 186 9.45 12.51 10.40
C ALA A 186 8.57 11.51 11.17
N GLY A 187 7.24 11.64 11.06
CA GLY A 187 6.28 10.65 11.56
C GLY A 187 6.54 9.24 11.01
N THR A 188 6.80 9.15 9.70
CA THR A 188 7.11 7.89 9.02
C THR A 188 8.43 7.29 9.49
N PHE A 189 9.49 8.09 9.66
CA PHE A 189 10.80 7.60 10.13
C PHE A 189 10.73 7.04 11.55
N VAL A 190 10.04 7.74 12.45
CA VAL A 190 9.90 7.30 13.85
C VAL A 190 9.13 5.97 13.91
N LEU A 191 8.03 5.84 13.16
CA LEU A 191 7.27 4.59 13.12
C LEU A 191 8.10 3.44 12.54
N ALA A 192 8.71 3.64 11.37
CA ALA A 192 9.50 2.63 10.68
C ALA A 192 10.70 2.14 11.52
N GLY A 193 11.39 3.05 12.21
CA GLY A 193 12.58 2.72 12.99
C GLY A 193 12.28 2.11 14.36
N SER A 194 11.22 2.57 15.05
CA SER A 194 10.97 2.15 16.43
C SER A 194 10.41 0.73 16.54
N GLU A 195 9.40 0.38 15.74
CA GLU A 195 8.77 -0.94 15.81
C GLU A 195 9.70 -2.05 15.33
N THR A 196 10.40 -1.85 14.20
CA THR A 196 11.31 -2.85 13.63
C THR A 196 12.50 -3.11 14.55
N THR A 197 13.10 -2.07 15.12
CA THR A 197 14.22 -2.20 16.06
C THR A 197 13.78 -2.87 17.36
N ALA A 198 12.63 -2.47 17.92
CA ALA A 198 12.11 -3.08 19.15
C ALA A 198 11.75 -4.56 18.95
N ALA A 199 11.10 -4.90 17.83
CA ALA A 199 10.76 -6.28 17.49
C ALA A 199 12.01 -7.12 17.26
N MET A 200 13.01 -6.59 16.54
CA MET A 200 14.29 -7.26 16.31
C MET A 200 15.02 -7.51 17.62
N LEU A 201 15.15 -6.51 18.49
CA LEU A 201 15.83 -6.67 19.79
C LEU A 201 15.10 -7.65 20.70
N SER A 202 13.78 -7.58 20.76
CA SER A 202 12.96 -8.48 21.57
C SER A 202 13.07 -9.92 21.08
N GLY A 203 12.94 -10.13 19.77
CA GLY A 203 13.09 -11.44 19.14
C GLY A 203 14.49 -12.01 19.32
N THR A 204 15.54 -11.20 19.09
CA THR A 204 16.93 -11.60 19.30
C THR A 204 17.17 -12.02 20.74
N THR A 205 16.74 -11.21 21.71
CA THR A 205 16.88 -11.52 23.14
C THR A 205 16.15 -12.82 23.50
N TYR A 206 14.92 -12.99 23.01
CA TYR A 206 14.14 -14.21 23.22
C TYR A 206 14.84 -15.46 22.67
N TYR A 207 15.32 -15.42 21.42
CA TYR A 207 15.98 -16.57 20.80
C TYR A 207 17.34 -16.88 21.43
N LEU A 208 18.09 -15.86 21.84
CA LEU A 208 19.32 -16.07 22.60
C LEU A 208 19.00 -16.78 23.92
N LEU A 209 18.08 -16.26 24.74
CA LEU A 209 17.76 -16.88 26.04
C LEU A 209 17.19 -18.31 25.92
N ARG A 210 16.47 -18.61 24.84
CA ARG A 210 15.86 -19.94 24.61
C ARG A 210 16.86 -20.97 24.08
N HIS A 211 17.98 -20.55 23.49
CA HIS A 211 18.98 -21.44 22.90
C HIS A 211 20.40 -21.19 23.45
N PRO A 212 20.66 -21.52 24.73
CA PRO A 212 21.97 -21.31 25.36
C PRO A 212 23.14 -22.01 24.67
N ALA A 213 22.86 -23.07 23.90
CA ALA A 213 23.87 -23.83 23.18
C ALA A 213 24.50 -23.07 21.99
N VAL A 214 23.90 -21.96 21.55
CA VAL A 214 24.35 -21.22 20.33
C VAL A 214 25.45 -20.20 20.64
N TYR A 215 25.65 -19.82 21.91
CA TYR A 215 26.64 -18.80 22.31
C TYR A 215 27.55 -19.27 23.46
N ARG A 216 27.63 -20.59 23.69
CA ARG A 216 28.75 -21.20 24.42
C ARG A 216 29.90 -21.46 23.45
#